data_AF-A0A7R9FCL4-F1
#
_entry.id   AF-A0A7R9FCL4-F1
#
_cell.length_a   1.000
_cell.length_b   1.000
_cell.length_c   1.000
_cell.angle_alpha   90.00
_cell.angle_beta   90.00
_cell.angle_gamma   90.00
#
_symmetry.space_group_name_H-M   'P 1'
#
loop_
_entity.id
_entity.type
_entity.pdbx_description
1 polymer ?
#
loop_
_entity_poly.entity_id
_entity_poly.type
_entity_poly.pdbx_seq_one_letter_code
_entity_poly.pdbx_strand_id
1 'polypeptide(L)'
;MKAKNPKAQLFLLVILLVAIFDFIIGTFIGPQTELAQVRGFVGFDLNVTNTNFFPDFRPKNGVNHDFFSVFSIFFPAATGILAGANISGDLKVKLIIYL
;
A
#
# COMPACT_ATOMS: atom_id res chain seq x y z
N MET A 1 -4.59 6.47 -21.77
CA MET A 1 -4.00 7.63 -21.07
C MET A 1 -2.49 7.49 -21.07
N LYS A 2 -1.75 8.27 -21.86
CA LYS A 2 -0.28 8.28 -21.83
C LYS A 2 0.16 9.11 -20.62
N ALA A 3 1.09 8.61 -19.79
CA ALA A 3 1.62 9.38 -18.67
C ALA A 3 2.16 10.72 -19.21
N LYS A 4 1.52 11.83 -18.80
CA LYS A 4 1.75 13.17 -19.35
C LYS A 4 3.20 13.65 -19.14
N ASN A 5 3.97 13.02 -18.25
CA ASN A 5 5.39 13.27 -18.05
C ASN A 5 6.10 12.08 -17.35
N PRO A 6 6.87 11.23 -18.04
CA PRO A 6 7.53 10.06 -17.43
C PRO A 6 8.54 10.44 -16.34
N LYS A 7 9.12 11.65 -16.41
CA LYS A 7 10.05 12.15 -15.38
C LYS A 7 9.35 12.41 -14.05
N ALA A 8 8.12 12.92 -14.09
CA ALA A 8 7.30 13.13 -12.89
C ALA A 8 6.85 11.81 -12.26
N GLN A 9 6.50 10.81 -13.09
CA GLN A 9 6.13 9.48 -12.59
C GLN A 9 7.29 8.81 -11.84
N LEU A 10 8.51 8.89 -12.38
CA LEU A 10 9.69 8.36 -11.71
C LEU A 10 9.96 9.07 -10.38
N PHE A 11 9.82 10.40 -10.35
CA PHE A 11 9.98 11.19 -9.14
C PHE A 11 8.97 10.79 -8.04
N LEU A 12 7.68 10.67 -8.40
CA LEU A 12 6.64 10.24 -7.47
C LEU A 12 6.86 8.80 -6.98
N LEU A 13 7.35 7.91 -7.84
CA LEU A 13 7.70 6.54 -7.45
C LEU A 13 8.82 6.51 -6.41
N VAL A 14 9.87 7.32 -6.58
CA VAL A 14 10.97 7.39 -5.61
C VAL A 14 10.47 7.87 -4.24
N ILE A 15 9.64 8.91 -4.21
CA ILE A 15 9.06 9.41 -2.95
C ILE A 15 8.21 8.33 -2.28
N LEU A 16 7.39 7.61 -3.05
CA LEU A 16 6.56 6.52 -2.53
C LEU A 16 7.43 5.41 -1.91
N LEU A 17 8.50 4.99 -2.58
CA LEU A 17 9.40 3.97 -2.06
C LEU A 17 10.09 4.44 -0.77
N VAL A 18 10.59 5.67 -0.73
CA VAL A 18 11.20 6.25 0.48
C VAL A 18 10.20 6.28 1.63
N ALA A 19 8.96 6.69 1.39
CA ALA A 19 7.92 6.72 2.43
C ALA A 19 7.60 5.32 2.98
N ILE A 20 7.57 4.28 2.12
CA ILE A 20 7.36 2.89 2.54
C ILE A 20 8.53 2.41 3.39
N PHE A 21 9.78 2.68 2.98
CA PHE A 21 10.96 2.29 3.75
C PHE A 21 11.05 3.02 5.09
N ASP A 22 10.76 4.32 5.12
CA ASP A 22 10.71 5.11 6.35
C ASP A 22 9.69 4.53 7.34
N PHE A 23 8.48 4.20 6.86
CA PHE A 23 7.47 3.54 7.68
C PHE A 23 7.96 2.19 8.24
N ILE A 24 8.52 1.31 7.40
CA ILE A 24 9.02 -0.01 7.82
C ILE A 24 10.11 0.14 8.88
N ILE A 25 11.11 1.00 8.66
CA ILE A 25 12.19 1.26 9.63
C ILE A 25 11.60 1.81 10.94
N GLY A 26 10.63 2.72 10.86
CA GLY A 26 9.89 3.24 12.00
C GLY A 26 9.21 2.16 12.85
N THR A 27 8.67 1.11 12.21
CA THR A 27 8.09 -0.04 12.96
C THR A 27 9.13 -0.81 13.77
N PHE A 28 10.37 -0.95 13.27
CA PHE A 28 11.46 -1.63 13.97
C PHE A 28 12.07 -0.79 15.10
N ILE A 29 12.14 0.54 14.92
CA ILE A 29 12.59 1.46 15.97
C ILE A 29 11.61 1.48 17.16
N GLY A 30 10.31 1.31 16.88
CA GLY A 30 9.28 1.26 17.92
C GLY A 30 8.93 2.65 18.50
N PRO A 31 8.00 2.71 19.46
CA PRO A 31 7.47 3.97 19.98
C PRO A 31 8.51 4.74 20.79
N GLN A 32 8.84 5.95 20.31
CA GLN A 32 9.83 6.83 20.95
C GLN A 32 9.24 7.76 22.02
N THR A 33 7.91 7.93 22.04
CA THR A 33 7.22 8.84 22.96
C THR A 33 6.04 8.15 23.62
N GLU A 34 5.71 8.56 24.85
CA GLU A 34 4.53 8.08 25.57
C GLU A 34 3.24 8.36 24.79
N LEU A 35 3.17 9.51 24.10
CA LEU A 35 2.05 9.86 23.22
C LEU A 35 1.85 8.85 22.07
N ALA A 36 2.92 8.25 21.54
CA ALA A 36 2.80 7.22 20.51
C ALA A 36 2.16 5.92 21.05
N GLN A 37 2.53 5.55 22.28
CA GLN A 37 1.97 4.38 22.96
C GLN A 37 0.49 4.57 23.31
N VAL A 38 0.11 5.74 23.83
CA VAL A 38 -1.29 6.09 24.13
C VAL A 38 -2.17 6.10 22.88
N ARG A 39 -1.60 6.41 21.71
CA ARG A 39 -2.29 6.34 20.41
C ARG A 39 -2.37 4.91 19.83
N GLY A 40 -1.79 3.92 20.50
CA GLY A 40 -1.85 2.52 20.13
C GLY A 40 -0.66 2.00 19.32
N PHE A 41 0.41 2.80 19.12
CA PHE A 41 1.65 2.29 18.54
C PHE A 41 2.57 1.79 19.65
N VAL A 42 2.63 0.47 19.82
CA VAL A 42 3.39 -0.19 20.89
C VAL A 42 4.59 -1.01 20.38
N GLY A 43 4.86 -0.97 19.08
CA GLY A 43 5.91 -1.77 18.42
C GLY A 43 5.50 -3.23 18.20
N PHE A 44 6.49 -4.10 18.00
CA PHE A 44 6.27 -5.54 17.82
C PHE A 44 6.04 -6.24 19.16
N ASP A 45 4.76 -6.48 19.48
CA ASP A 45 4.33 -7.19 20.69
C ASP A 45 3.49 -8.44 20.31
N LEU A 46 3.87 -9.60 20.85
CA LEU A 46 3.21 -10.88 20.55
C LEU A 46 1.80 -10.96 21.13
N ASN A 47 1.53 -10.33 22.27
CA ASN A 47 0.19 -10.30 22.85
C ASN A 47 -0.75 -9.48 21.97
N VAL A 48 -0.29 -8.31 21.51
CA VAL A 48 -1.05 -7.46 20.58
C VAL A 48 -1.28 -8.15 19.25
N THR A 49 -0.30 -8.89 18.74
CA THR A 49 -0.46 -9.67 17.51
C THR A 49 -1.55 -10.75 17.69
N ASN A 50 -1.53 -11.47 18.81
CA ASN A 50 -2.52 -12.51 19.10
C ASN A 50 -3.93 -11.93 19.27
N THR A 51 -4.10 -10.79 19.92
CA THR A 51 -5.42 -10.18 20.11
C THR A 51 -6.00 -9.57 18.84
N ASN A 52 -5.16 -9.19 17.86
CA ASN A 52 -5.58 -8.61 16.58
C ASN A 52 -5.61 -9.62 15.42
N PHE A 53 -5.31 -10.89 15.66
CA PHE A 53 -5.17 -11.88 14.58
C PHE A 53 -6.51 -12.25 13.92
N PHE A 54 -7.60 -12.22 14.69
CA PHE A 54 -8.93 -12.57 14.23
C PHE A 54 -9.76 -11.33 13.87
N PRO A 55 -10.72 -11.45 12.93
CA PRO A 55 -11.54 -10.33 12.51
C PRO A 55 -12.47 -9.86 13.64
N ASP A 56 -12.58 -8.55 13.80
CA ASP A 56 -13.54 -7.89 14.68
C ASP A 56 -14.28 -6.80 13.88
N PHE A 57 -15.30 -7.22 13.12
CA PHE A 57 -16.08 -6.30 12.30
C PHE A 57 -17.03 -5.48 13.18
N ARG A 58 -16.87 -4.17 13.16
CA ARG A 58 -17.65 -3.25 14.00
C ARG A 58 -18.62 -2.40 13.18
N PRO A 59 -19.79 -2.06 13.72
CA PRO A 59 -20.70 -1.12 13.06
C PRO A 59 -20.07 0.28 13.02
N LYS A 60 -20.20 0.96 11.88
CA LYS A 60 -19.79 2.37 11.72
C LYS A 60 -20.83 3.12 10.91
N ASN A 61 -21.25 4.28 11.42
CA ASN A 61 -22.27 5.13 10.78
C ASN A 61 -23.59 4.38 10.44
N GLY A 62 -24.01 3.45 11.31
CA GLY A 62 -25.23 2.65 11.12
C GLY A 62 -25.08 1.49 10.13
N VAL A 63 -23.88 1.26 9.58
CA VAL A 63 -23.59 0.14 8.68
C VAL A 63 -22.84 -0.94 9.44
N ASN A 64 -23.36 -2.17 9.42
CA ASN A 64 -22.63 -3.34 9.88
C ASN A 64 -21.61 -3.74 8.81
N HIS A 65 -20.35 -3.87 9.21
CA HIS A 65 -19.31 -4.35 8.32
C HIS A 65 -19.19 -5.88 8.39
N ASP A 66 -18.87 -6.47 7.24
CA ASP A 66 -18.46 -7.86 7.07
C ASP A 66 -17.23 -7.92 6.16
N PHE A 67 -16.74 -9.14 5.88
CA PHE A 67 -15.58 -9.36 5.01
C PHE A 67 -15.71 -8.68 3.64
N PHE A 68 -16.86 -8.83 2.96
CA PHE A 68 -17.04 -8.30 1.61
C PHE A 68 -17.14 -6.77 1.59
N SER A 69 -17.74 -6.17 2.62
CA SER A 69 -17.81 -4.72 2.76
C SER A 69 -16.40 -4.11 2.92
N VAL A 70 -15.53 -4.73 3.71
CA VAL A 70 -14.14 -4.28 3.90
C VAL A 70 -13.31 -4.56 2.64
N PHE A 71 -13.48 -5.73 2.03
CA PHE A 71 -12.82 -6.09 0.77
C PHE A 71 -13.15 -5.09 -0.34
N SER A 72 -14.40 -4.65 -0.46
CA SER A 72 -14.82 -3.69 -1.49
C SER A 72 -14.14 -2.32 -1.34
N ILE A 73 -13.82 -1.91 -0.11
CA ILE A 73 -13.04 -0.68 0.17
C ILE A 73 -11.58 -0.87 -0.24
N PHE A 74 -11.00 -2.06 0.00
CA PHE A 74 -9.63 -2.37 -0.35
C PHE A 74 -9.42 -2.63 -1.85
N PHE A 75 -10.44 -3.14 -2.55
CA PHE A 75 -10.35 -3.61 -3.93
C PHE A 75 -9.70 -2.59 -4.88
N PRO A 76 -10.07 -1.28 -4.87
CA PRO A 76 -9.42 -0.27 -5.72
C PRO A 76 -7.89 -0.19 -5.53
N ALA A 77 -7.37 -0.45 -4.33
CA ALA A 77 -5.93 -0.42 -4.04
C ALA A 77 -5.16 -1.54 -4.75
N ALA A 78 -5.80 -2.67 -5.04
CA ALA A 78 -5.20 -3.79 -5.77
C ALA A 78 -5.37 -3.67 -7.30
N THR A 79 -6.22 -2.75 -7.77
CA THR A 79 -6.38 -2.49 -9.21
C THR A 79 -5.24 -1.64 -9.77
N GLY A 80 -5.24 -1.41 -11.09
CA GLY A 80 -4.23 -0.57 -11.76
C GLY A 80 -3.19 -1.33 -12.57
N ILE A 81 -3.25 -2.67 -12.63
CA ILE A 81 -2.32 -3.49 -13.43
C ILE A 81 -2.37 -3.15 -14.94
N LEU A 82 -3.52 -2.70 -15.43
CA LEU A 82 -3.71 -2.28 -16.82
C LEU A 82 -2.95 -0.99 -17.17
N ALA A 83 -2.51 -0.20 -16.18
CA ALA A 83 -1.69 0.99 -16.43
C ALA A 83 -0.32 0.61 -17.04
N GLY A 84 0.24 -0.52 -16.64
CA GLY A 84 1.48 -1.06 -17.21
C GLY A 84 1.27 -1.63 -18.62
N ALA A 85 0.20 -2.41 -18.81
CA ALA A 85 -0.15 -2.95 -20.13
C ALA A 85 -0.43 -1.82 -21.15
N ASN A 86 -1.01 -0.70 -20.72
CA ASN A 86 -1.32 0.45 -21.57
C ASN A 86 -0.06 1.25 -22.02
N ILE A 87 1.13 1.00 -21.44
CA ILE A 87 2.41 1.59 -21.89
C ILE A 87 3.25 0.55 -22.67
N SER A 88 2.77 -0.70 -22.79
CA SER A 88 3.51 -1.80 -23.43
C SER A 88 3.90 -1.54 -24.89
N GLY A 89 3.08 -0.81 -25.65
CA GLY A 89 3.36 -0.45 -27.04
C GLY A 89 4.46 0.60 -27.24
N ASP A 90 4.92 1.25 -26.17
CA ASP A 90 6.04 2.22 -26.20
C ASP A 90 7.38 1.56 -25.79
N LEU A 91 7.38 0.25 -25.48
CA LEU A 91 8.63 -0.50 -25.28
C LEU A 91 9.34 -0.67 -26.62
N LYS A 92 10.64 -0.35 -26.65
CA LYS A 92 11.53 -0.75 -27.73
C LYS A 92 11.67 -2.27 -27.75
N VAL A 93 10.79 -2.95 -28.48
CA VAL A 93 11.09 -4.29 -29.01
C VAL A 93 12.00 -4.08 -30.22
N LYS A 94 13.27 -3.82 -29.96
CA LYS A 94 14.29 -3.83 -31.01
C LYS A 94 14.83 -5.27 -31.13
N LEU A 95 14.62 -5.84 -32.31
CA LEU A 95 15.55 -6.80 -32.95
C LEU A 95 15.44 -8.31 -32.61
N ILE A 96 14.30 -8.96 -32.90
CA ILE A 96 14.26 -10.43 -33.15
C ILE A 96 13.51 -10.80 -34.46
N ILE A 97 12.86 -9.84 -35.13
CA ILE A 97 12.09 -10.09 -36.38
C ILE A 97 12.88 -9.78 -37.67
N TYR A 98 14.20 -9.59 -37.60
CA TYR A 98 15.08 -9.36 -38.76
C TYR A 98 16.32 -10.28 -38.78
N LEU A 99 16.25 -11.43 -38.10
CA LEU A 99 17.13 -12.59 -38.27
C LEU A 99 16.24 -13.80 -38.61
#